data_AF-A0A355BA66-F1
#
_entry.id   AF-A0A355BA66-F1
#
_cell.length_a   1.000
_cell.length_b   1.000
_cell.length_c   1.000
_cell.angle_alpha   90.00
_cell.angle_beta   90.00
_cell.angle_gamma   90.00
#
_symmetry.space_group_name_H-M   'P 1'
#
loop_
_entity.id
_entity.type
_entity.pdbx_description
1 polymer ?
#
loop_
_entity_poly.entity_id
_entity_poly.type
_entity_poly.pdbx_seq_one_letter_code
_entity_poly.pdbx_strand_id
1 'polypeptide(L)'
;MKTNNSLCLSTAFAFLLASCGGVSKIIPTPIENIDVYQTKTTRLSETELKRWSHLDLVKDSVPGMSVDKAYNELLKGKKGKKVIVGIVDSGVDINHEDLKGVIWKNPKEIPNNGKDDDKNGYIDDIHGWNFLGNSVNEQLEMARIVKQGPSTPEYAKAKETLETEIASANEQKAEIEEIINAGKTLGDYLKKQNFTIADVKAISTTDEKLLQYKAMYMQFLSRQDKKSFDERLQDGLKHANDQLNY
;
A
#
# COMPACT_ATOMS: atom_id res chain seq x y z
N MET A 1 70.46 69.32 0.77
CA MET A 1 69.71 69.70 -0.44
C MET A 1 68.47 68.81 -0.52
N LYS A 2 67.30 69.45 -0.57
CA LYS A 2 65.93 68.93 -0.81
C LYS A 2 65.21 68.10 0.27
N THR A 3 64.17 68.75 0.76
CA THR A 3 62.99 68.36 1.53
C THR A 3 61.97 67.57 0.67
N ASN A 4 61.10 66.76 1.26
CA ASN A 4 59.64 67.04 1.39
C ASN A 4 58.80 65.81 1.76
N ASN A 5 57.80 66.12 2.58
CA ASN A 5 56.66 65.33 3.03
C ASN A 5 55.76 64.83 1.89
N SER A 6 54.98 63.77 2.15
CA SER A 6 53.53 63.89 2.05
C SER A 6 52.77 62.85 2.88
N LEU A 7 52.00 63.39 3.83
CA LEU A 7 50.89 62.81 4.57
C LEU A 7 49.66 62.86 3.63
N CYS A 8 48.80 61.82 3.61
CA CYS A 8 47.32 61.92 3.63
C CYS A 8 46.56 60.73 3.03
N LEU A 9 45.60 60.25 3.83
CA LEU A 9 44.26 59.77 3.47
C LEU A 9 44.10 58.56 2.53
N SER A 10 43.66 57.43 3.11
CA SER A 10 42.25 57.00 2.96
C SER A 10 41.92 55.80 3.85
N THR A 11 41.32 56.11 5.00
CA THR A 11 40.41 55.23 5.74
C THR A 11 39.19 54.92 4.87
N ALA A 12 38.91 53.64 4.60
CA ALA A 12 37.57 53.03 4.45
C ALA A 12 37.65 51.77 3.58
N PHE A 13 37.59 50.58 4.19
CA PHE A 13 36.65 49.51 3.83
C PHE A 13 36.86 48.33 4.79
N ALA A 14 36.43 48.53 6.05
CA ALA A 14 35.94 47.41 6.83
C ALA A 14 34.47 47.24 6.42
N PHE A 15 34.12 46.15 5.75
CA PHE A 15 32.87 45.40 5.95
C PHE A 15 32.73 44.26 4.92
N LEU A 16 32.21 43.14 5.43
CA LEU A 16 31.52 42.07 4.71
C LEU A 16 32.38 41.05 3.96
N LEU A 17 32.76 39.97 4.64
CA LEU A 17 32.49 38.60 4.18
C LEU A 17 32.43 37.63 5.38
N ALA A 18 31.43 37.81 6.25
CA ALA A 18 30.92 36.73 7.09
C ALA A 18 29.75 36.07 6.34
N SER A 19 30.05 35.19 5.38
CA SER A 19 29.05 34.32 4.75
C SER A 19 29.25 32.89 5.25
N CYS A 20 29.06 32.70 6.56
CA CYS A 20 28.73 31.38 7.08
C CYS A 20 27.23 31.19 6.86
N GLY A 21 26.87 30.27 5.97
CA GLY A 21 25.49 29.88 5.72
C GLY A 21 24.82 29.42 7.02
N GLY A 22 24.02 30.30 7.60
CA GLY A 22 23.15 29.98 8.72
C GLY A 22 22.11 28.97 8.26
N VAL A 23 22.22 27.75 8.78
CA VAL A 23 21.07 26.85 8.86
C VAL A 23 20.02 27.61 9.66
N SER A 24 18.88 27.95 9.03
CA SER A 24 17.73 28.50 9.74
C SER A 24 17.47 27.60 10.94
N LYS A 25 17.70 28.09 12.16
CA LYS A 25 17.40 27.35 13.37
C LYS A 25 15.93 26.96 13.28
N ILE A 26 15.66 25.66 13.28
CA ILE A 26 14.32 25.16 13.56
C ILE A 26 14.01 25.69 14.96
N ILE A 27 13.11 26.66 15.05
CA ILE A 27 12.63 27.16 16.33
C ILE A 27 11.70 26.04 16.84
N PRO A 28 12.09 25.29 17.89
CA PRO A 28 11.15 24.38 18.53
C PRO A 28 10.00 25.24 19.05
N THR A 29 8.75 24.81 18.86
CA THR A 29 7.63 25.44 19.56
C THR A 29 7.95 25.43 21.06
N PRO A 30 8.01 26.59 21.72
CA PRO A 30 8.27 26.64 23.16
C PRO A 30 7.21 25.81 23.89
N ILE A 31 7.65 24.80 24.64
CA ILE A 31 6.75 23.89 25.39
C ILE A 31 5.93 24.66 26.42
N GLU A 32 6.43 25.82 26.86
CA GLU A 32 5.81 26.67 27.90
C GLU A 32 4.46 27.30 27.51
N ASN A 33 4.00 27.20 26.24
CA ASN A 33 2.76 27.85 25.77
C ASN A 33 1.78 26.94 25.01
N ILE A 34 1.84 25.61 25.18
CA ILE A 34 0.92 24.70 24.44
C ILE A 34 -0.55 24.96 24.80
N ASP A 35 -0.84 25.34 26.05
CA ASP A 35 -2.21 25.65 26.54
C ASP A 35 -2.79 26.99 26.04
N VAL A 36 -2.01 27.81 25.31
CA VAL A 36 -2.48 29.11 24.80
C VAL A 36 -3.10 28.98 23.40
N TYR A 37 -2.81 27.89 22.69
CA TYR A 37 -3.30 27.68 21.32
C TYR A 37 -4.69 27.06 21.34
N GLN A 38 -5.66 27.78 20.80
CA GLN A 38 -7.04 27.30 20.65
C GLN A 38 -7.06 26.14 19.63
N THR A 39 -7.19 24.91 20.13
CA THR A 39 -7.49 23.75 19.30
C THR A 39 -8.91 23.83 18.78
N LYS A 40 -9.12 23.44 17.52
CA LYS A 40 -10.46 23.40 16.93
C LYS A 40 -11.33 22.38 17.68
N THR A 41 -12.40 22.87 18.30
CA THR A 41 -13.39 22.04 19.04
C THR A 41 -14.62 21.69 18.20
N THR A 42 -14.71 22.22 16.99
CA THR A 42 -15.77 21.92 16.02
C THR A 42 -15.37 20.79 15.09
N ARG A 43 -16.36 20.09 14.53
CA ARG A 43 -16.13 18.99 13.58
C ARG A 43 -15.35 19.50 12.35
N LEU A 44 -14.34 18.73 11.94
CA LEU A 44 -13.59 19.00 10.70
C LEU A 44 -14.50 18.86 9.48
N SER A 45 -14.30 19.74 8.50
CA SER A 45 -14.84 19.52 7.16
C SER A 45 -14.23 18.27 6.52
N GLU A 46 -14.87 17.71 5.50
CA GLU A 46 -14.35 16.52 4.82
C GLU A 46 -12.95 16.73 4.23
N THR A 47 -12.70 17.93 3.69
CA THR A 47 -11.39 18.29 3.14
C THR A 47 -10.32 18.34 4.21
N GLU A 48 -10.62 18.95 5.36
CA GLU A 48 -9.70 18.95 6.51
C GLU A 48 -9.49 17.54 7.04
N LEU A 49 -10.53 16.70 7.12
CA LEU A 49 -10.42 15.33 7.59
C LEU A 49 -9.53 14.46 6.68
N LYS A 50 -9.53 14.69 5.37
CA LYS A 50 -8.65 13.94 4.44
C LYS A 50 -7.18 14.38 4.52
N ARG A 51 -6.91 15.59 5.02
CA ARG A 51 -5.58 16.22 4.99
C ARG A 51 -5.09 16.75 6.33
N TRP A 52 -5.74 16.38 7.43
CA TRP A 52 -5.50 16.96 8.75
C TRP A 52 -4.04 16.85 9.17
N SER A 53 -3.37 15.76 8.77
CA SER A 53 -1.96 15.49 9.07
C SER A 53 -1.00 16.50 8.42
N HIS A 54 -1.44 17.25 7.40
CA HIS A 54 -0.65 18.28 6.75
C HIS A 54 -0.79 19.67 7.39
N LEU A 55 -1.83 19.88 8.20
CA LEU A 55 -2.21 21.17 8.78
C LEU A 55 -1.28 21.57 9.95
N ASP A 56 -1.34 22.84 10.34
CA ASP A 56 -0.55 23.43 11.42
C ASP A 56 -1.46 23.94 12.55
N LEU A 57 -1.07 23.68 13.80
CA LEU A 57 -1.87 24.04 14.97
C LEU A 57 -2.10 25.56 15.10
N VAL A 58 -1.11 26.38 14.76
CA VAL A 58 -1.19 27.84 14.91
C VAL A 58 -1.98 28.47 13.78
N LYS A 59 -1.82 27.94 12.56
CA LYS A 59 -2.44 28.48 11.35
C LYS A 59 -3.88 28.00 11.15
N ASP A 60 -4.10 26.70 11.40
CA ASP A 60 -5.33 26.01 11.03
C ASP A 60 -6.12 25.51 12.26
N SER A 61 -5.58 25.70 13.48
CA SER A 61 -6.14 25.16 14.74
C SER A 61 -6.25 23.63 14.79
N VAL A 62 -5.61 22.93 13.85
CA VAL A 62 -5.57 21.46 13.76
C VAL A 62 -4.15 20.97 14.02
N PRO A 63 -3.93 20.09 15.01
CA PRO A 63 -2.60 19.61 15.37
C PRO A 63 -2.06 18.57 14.37
N GLY A 64 -1.72 19.00 13.16
CA GLY A 64 -1.03 18.19 12.15
C GLY A 64 0.50 18.35 12.21
N MET A 65 1.20 17.69 11.28
CA MET A 65 2.67 17.74 11.16
C MET A 65 3.18 19.01 10.47
N SER A 66 2.31 19.98 10.16
CA SER A 66 2.67 21.26 9.53
C SER A 66 3.40 21.09 8.18
N VAL A 67 3.05 20.04 7.42
CA VAL A 67 3.70 19.68 6.15
C VAL A 67 3.55 20.82 5.14
N ASP A 68 2.35 21.38 5.00
CA ASP A 68 2.09 22.45 4.03
C ASP A 68 2.91 23.71 4.35
N LYS A 69 3.05 24.04 5.64
CA LYS A 69 3.88 25.15 6.10
C LYS A 69 5.35 24.90 5.80
N ALA A 70 5.85 23.68 6.04
CA ALA A 70 7.21 23.31 5.72
C ALA A 70 7.53 23.51 4.22
N TYR A 71 6.64 23.07 3.33
CA TYR A 71 6.82 23.28 1.89
C TYR A 71 6.77 24.76 1.48
N ASN A 72 5.81 25.52 2.01
CA ASN A 72 5.57 26.91 1.61
C ASN A 72 6.59 27.91 2.17
N GLU A 73 7.11 27.65 3.36
CA GLU A 73 7.93 28.61 4.11
C GLU A 73 9.37 28.13 4.29
N LEU A 74 9.57 26.88 4.72
CA LEU A 74 10.90 26.37 5.09
C LEU A 74 11.68 25.86 3.87
N LEU A 75 11.02 25.17 2.95
CA LEU A 75 11.65 24.52 1.81
C LEU A 75 11.64 25.38 0.55
N LYS A 76 10.96 26.52 0.57
CA LYS A 76 10.85 27.43 -0.58
C LYS A 76 12.24 27.84 -1.09
N GLY A 77 12.48 27.59 -2.38
CA GLY A 77 13.76 27.90 -3.04
C GLY A 77 14.93 26.97 -2.67
N LYS A 78 14.72 25.96 -1.83
CA LYS A 78 15.73 24.93 -1.56
C LYS A 78 15.69 23.84 -2.62
N LYS A 79 16.87 23.34 -3.01
CA LYS A 79 16.98 22.20 -3.92
C LYS A 79 16.96 20.90 -3.11
N GLY A 80 16.03 20.01 -3.44
CA GLY A 80 15.97 18.67 -2.86
C GLY A 80 17.17 17.82 -3.27
N LYS A 81 17.54 16.86 -2.43
CA LYS A 81 18.45 15.77 -2.77
C LYS A 81 17.64 14.48 -2.80
N LYS A 82 17.91 13.61 -3.79
CA LYS A 82 17.32 12.27 -3.79
C LYS A 82 17.96 11.46 -2.66
N VAL A 83 17.13 10.91 -1.78
CA VAL A 83 17.52 10.04 -0.68
C VAL A 83 16.83 8.70 -0.90
N ILE A 84 17.56 7.61 -0.66
CA ILE A 84 16.98 6.26 -0.63
C ILE A 84 16.59 5.98 0.82
N VAL A 85 15.32 5.63 1.03
CA VAL A 85 14.77 5.29 2.34
C VAL A 85 14.39 3.81 2.31
N GLY A 86 14.98 3.02 3.20
CA GLY A 86 14.59 1.62 3.40
C GLY A 86 13.39 1.53 4.33
N ILE A 87 12.38 0.76 3.95
CA ILE A 87 11.17 0.50 4.74
C ILE A 87 11.21 -0.97 5.15
N VAL A 88 11.07 -1.22 6.45
CA VAL A 88 10.95 -2.58 7.01
C VAL A 88 9.55 -2.71 7.57
N ASP A 89 8.67 -3.33 6.80
CA ASP A 89 7.24 -3.47 7.08
C ASP A 89 6.73 -4.74 6.37
N SER A 90 5.41 -4.88 6.18
CA SER A 90 4.78 -6.01 5.47
C SER A 90 5.02 -6.00 3.95
N GLY A 91 5.60 -4.94 3.40
CA GLY A 91 5.92 -4.81 1.97
C GLY A 91 5.40 -3.49 1.39
N VAL A 92 5.42 -3.39 0.06
CA VAL A 92 4.90 -2.24 -0.67
C VAL A 92 4.29 -2.68 -2.00
N ASP A 93 3.13 -2.13 -2.35
CA ASP A 93 2.60 -2.28 -3.70
C ASP A 93 3.43 -1.44 -4.69
N ILE A 94 4.36 -2.10 -5.37
CA ILE A 94 5.24 -1.48 -6.36
C ILE A 94 4.50 -0.99 -7.61
N ASN A 95 3.26 -1.45 -7.84
CA ASN A 95 2.45 -1.07 -9.00
C ASN A 95 1.48 0.09 -8.69
N HIS A 96 1.40 0.53 -7.43
CA HIS A 96 0.53 1.64 -7.03
C HIS A 96 0.85 2.91 -7.84
N GLU A 97 -0.19 3.56 -8.35
CA GLU A 97 -0.05 4.65 -9.33
C GLU A 97 0.79 5.83 -8.84
N ASP A 98 0.66 6.18 -7.55
CA ASP A 98 1.44 7.24 -6.90
C ASP A 98 2.85 6.82 -6.48
N LEU A 99 3.12 5.51 -6.33
CA LEU A 99 4.41 5.02 -5.83
C LEU A 99 5.36 4.62 -6.96
N LYS A 100 4.85 4.10 -8.08
CA LYS A 100 5.66 3.56 -9.19
C LYS A 100 6.78 4.49 -9.68
N GLY A 101 6.61 5.81 -9.55
CA GLY A 101 7.61 6.81 -9.95
C GLY A 101 8.74 7.04 -8.94
N VAL A 102 8.57 6.57 -7.70
CA VAL A 102 9.52 6.78 -6.59
C VAL A 102 10.09 5.50 -5.99
N ILE A 103 9.57 4.32 -6.37
CA ILE A 103 10.11 3.03 -5.94
C ILE A 103 11.60 2.92 -6.33
N TRP A 104 12.41 2.50 -5.36
CA TRP A 104 13.83 2.24 -5.58
C TRP A 104 14.02 1.01 -6.46
N LYS A 105 15.02 1.05 -7.36
CA LYS A 105 15.43 -0.09 -8.18
C LYS A 105 16.89 -0.41 -7.88
N ASN A 106 17.19 -1.67 -7.56
CA ASN A 106 18.57 -2.13 -7.38
C ASN A 106 19.31 -1.99 -8.71
N PRO A 107 20.29 -1.07 -8.84
CA PRO A 107 21.01 -0.88 -10.10
C PRO A 107 22.04 -1.97 -10.38
N LYS A 108 22.28 -2.87 -9.41
CA LYS A 108 23.26 -3.94 -9.53
C LYS A 108 22.65 -5.29 -9.94
N GLU A 109 21.32 -5.38 -9.99
CA GLU A 109 20.60 -6.59 -10.39
C GLU A 109 20.11 -6.53 -11.84
N ILE A 110 20.10 -7.68 -12.51
CA ILE A 110 19.51 -7.89 -13.83
C ILE A 110 18.16 -8.61 -13.63
N PRO A 111 17.02 -7.94 -13.90
CA PRO A 111 15.71 -8.52 -13.62
C PRO A 111 15.44 -9.86 -14.29
N ASN A 112 14.97 -10.82 -13.50
CA ASN A 112 14.45 -12.12 -13.92
C ASN A 112 15.52 -13.03 -14.56
N ASN A 113 16.78 -12.91 -14.12
CA ASN A 113 17.85 -13.79 -14.59
C ASN A 113 18.07 -15.01 -13.69
N GLY A 114 17.39 -15.06 -12.53
CA GLY A 114 17.48 -16.14 -11.54
C GLY A 114 18.81 -16.19 -10.80
N LYS A 115 19.55 -15.07 -10.74
CA LYS A 115 20.86 -14.95 -10.10
C LYS A 115 20.85 -13.80 -9.09
N ASP A 116 21.75 -13.90 -8.14
CA ASP A 116 22.15 -12.81 -7.26
C ASP A 116 23.36 -12.15 -7.93
N ASP A 117 23.13 -11.07 -8.67
CA ASP A 117 24.16 -10.40 -9.48
C ASP A 117 25.10 -9.56 -8.62
N ASP A 118 24.58 -8.98 -7.54
CA ASP A 118 25.33 -8.10 -6.64
C ASP A 118 26.00 -8.82 -5.45
N LYS A 119 25.70 -10.12 -5.29
CA LYS A 119 26.23 -11.05 -4.28
C LYS A 119 25.87 -10.65 -2.85
N ASN A 120 24.69 -10.06 -2.66
CA ASN A 120 24.20 -9.66 -1.34
C ASN A 120 23.46 -10.79 -0.59
N GLY A 121 23.23 -11.94 -1.25
CA GLY A 121 22.52 -13.10 -0.72
C GLY A 121 21.05 -13.21 -1.15
N TYR A 122 20.56 -12.30 -1.98
CA TYR A 122 19.16 -12.23 -2.43
C TYR A 122 19.08 -12.29 -3.96
N ILE A 123 18.38 -13.30 -4.48
CA ILE A 123 18.23 -13.50 -5.93
C ILE A 123 17.17 -12.54 -6.47
N ASP A 124 17.50 -11.77 -7.51
CA ASP A 124 16.57 -10.87 -8.21
C ASP A 124 15.85 -9.85 -7.27
N ASP A 125 16.56 -9.24 -6.30
CA ASP A 125 16.00 -8.27 -5.33
C ASP A 125 15.78 -6.85 -5.90
N ILE A 126 15.10 -6.77 -7.05
CA ILE A 126 15.00 -5.56 -7.90
C ILE A 126 14.43 -4.34 -7.16
N HIS A 127 13.48 -4.54 -6.25
CA HIS A 127 12.78 -3.46 -5.55
C HIS A 127 12.87 -3.57 -4.02
N GLY A 128 13.76 -4.44 -3.52
CA GLY A 128 13.82 -4.86 -2.13
C GLY A 128 13.60 -6.36 -2.00
N TRP A 129 13.42 -6.81 -0.76
CA TRP A 129 13.42 -8.22 -0.43
C TRP A 129 12.34 -8.59 0.58
N ASN A 130 11.76 -9.79 0.42
CA ASN A 130 10.87 -10.39 1.40
C ASN A 130 11.63 -11.39 2.28
N PHE A 131 11.95 -10.98 3.51
CA PHE A 131 12.67 -11.80 4.48
C PHE A 131 11.87 -12.99 5.04
N LEU A 132 10.55 -12.98 4.90
CA LEU A 132 9.69 -14.09 5.30
C LEU A 132 9.66 -15.21 4.24
N GLY A 133 10.19 -14.98 3.04
CA GLY A 133 10.11 -15.91 1.92
C GLY A 133 8.66 -16.08 1.43
N ASN A 134 8.24 -17.33 1.16
CA ASN A 134 6.89 -17.65 0.69
C ASN A 134 5.80 -17.60 1.80
N SER A 135 6.08 -17.01 2.97
CA SER A 135 5.06 -16.87 4.01
C SER A 135 4.01 -15.84 3.58
N VAL A 136 2.91 -16.34 3.04
CA VAL A 136 1.75 -15.54 2.57
C VAL A 136 0.65 -15.41 3.64
N ASN A 137 0.79 -16.12 4.77
CA ASN A 137 -0.27 -16.18 5.78
C ASN A 137 0.06 -15.21 6.92
N GLU A 138 -0.36 -13.95 6.77
CA GLU A 138 -0.39 -13.00 7.89
C GLU A 138 -1.31 -13.55 8.99
N GLN A 139 -0.77 -13.89 10.15
CA GLN A 139 -1.61 -14.39 11.24
C GLN A 139 -2.47 -13.25 11.79
N LEU A 140 -3.80 -13.36 11.63
CA LEU A 140 -4.74 -12.35 12.10
C LEU A 140 -4.60 -12.14 13.62
N GLU A 141 -4.69 -10.90 14.09
CA GLU A 141 -4.59 -10.55 15.50
C GLU A 141 -5.65 -11.28 16.35
N MET A 142 -6.83 -11.51 15.79
CA MET A 142 -7.89 -12.31 16.42
C MET A 142 -7.48 -13.78 16.60
N ALA A 143 -6.77 -14.38 15.64
CA ALA A 143 -6.25 -15.75 15.78
C ALA A 143 -5.22 -15.83 16.92
N ARG A 144 -4.38 -14.80 17.06
CA ARG A 144 -3.44 -14.67 18.19
C ARG A 144 -4.18 -14.59 19.54
N ILE A 145 -5.19 -13.74 19.65
CA ILE A 145 -5.99 -13.55 20.88
C ILE A 145 -6.72 -14.84 21.26
N VAL A 146 -7.35 -15.52 20.29
CA VAL A 146 -8.04 -16.79 20.51
C VAL A 146 -7.07 -17.86 20.99
N LYS A 147 -5.87 -17.94 20.40
CA LYS A 147 -4.80 -18.86 20.82
C LYS A 147 -4.29 -18.60 22.25
N GLN A 148 -4.28 -17.34 22.69
CA GLN A 148 -3.91 -16.99 24.07
C GLN A 148 -4.97 -17.37 25.10
N GLY A 149 -6.22 -17.57 24.66
CA GLY A 149 -7.29 -18.14 25.45
C GLY A 149 -8.12 -17.11 26.25
N PRO A 150 -9.10 -17.60 27.04
CA PRO A 150 -10.16 -16.79 27.65
C PRO A 150 -9.71 -15.73 28.65
N SER A 151 -8.48 -15.82 29.16
CA SER A 151 -7.90 -14.82 30.06
C SER A 151 -7.49 -13.52 29.36
N THR A 152 -7.46 -13.50 28.03
CA THR A 152 -7.08 -12.33 27.24
C THR A 152 -8.27 -11.37 27.14
N PRO A 153 -8.06 -10.05 27.33
CA PRO A 153 -9.06 -9.06 26.97
C PRO A 153 -9.57 -9.30 25.54
N GLU A 154 -10.87 -9.11 25.33
CA GLU A 154 -11.54 -9.27 24.02
C GLU A 154 -11.65 -10.70 23.46
N TYR A 155 -11.22 -11.74 24.19
CA TYR A 155 -11.28 -13.14 23.70
C TYR A 155 -12.64 -13.53 23.12
N ALA A 156 -13.74 -13.23 23.80
CA ALA A 156 -15.08 -13.61 23.36
C ALA A 156 -15.42 -12.99 21.99
N LYS A 157 -15.10 -11.70 21.81
CA LYS A 157 -15.33 -10.97 20.56
C LYS A 157 -14.42 -11.45 19.44
N ALA A 158 -13.14 -11.67 19.76
CA ALA A 158 -12.16 -12.19 18.80
C ALA A 158 -12.56 -13.59 18.31
N LYS A 159 -13.03 -14.44 19.22
CA LYS A 159 -13.53 -15.78 18.90
C LYS A 159 -14.76 -15.72 17.99
N GLU A 160 -15.77 -14.94 18.34
CA GLU A 160 -16.99 -14.79 17.53
C GLU A 160 -16.68 -14.26 16.12
N THR A 161 -15.80 -13.26 16.03
CA THR A 161 -15.37 -12.69 14.74
C THR A 161 -14.65 -13.73 13.90
N LEU A 162 -13.68 -14.44 14.48
CA LEU A 162 -12.91 -15.47 13.79
C LEU A 162 -13.80 -16.62 13.32
N GLU A 163 -14.74 -17.09 14.14
CA GLU A 163 -15.69 -18.14 13.75
C GLU A 163 -16.60 -17.67 12.60
N THR A 164 -17.03 -16.42 12.62
CA THR A 164 -17.83 -15.82 11.54
C THR A 164 -17.03 -15.70 10.24
N GLU A 165 -15.78 -15.24 10.30
CA GLU A 165 -14.90 -15.14 9.14
C GLU A 165 -14.59 -16.51 8.54
N ILE A 166 -14.30 -17.52 9.37
CA ILE A 166 -14.10 -18.90 8.92
C ILE A 166 -15.37 -19.46 8.26
N ALA A 167 -16.55 -19.20 8.84
CA ALA A 167 -17.81 -19.65 8.25
C ALA A 167 -18.04 -19.01 6.87
N SER A 168 -17.84 -17.70 6.77
CA SER A 168 -17.95 -16.95 5.51
C SER A 168 -16.95 -17.42 4.46
N ALA A 169 -15.70 -17.66 4.84
CA ALA A 169 -14.68 -18.18 3.93
C ALA A 169 -15.01 -19.59 3.42
N ASN A 170 -15.56 -20.46 4.28
CA ASN A 170 -16.03 -21.79 3.86
C ASN A 170 -17.22 -21.72 2.91
N GLU A 171 -18.18 -20.81 3.15
CA GLU A 171 -19.33 -20.60 2.26
C GLU A 171 -18.87 -20.11 0.88
N GLN A 172 -18.00 -19.09 0.84
CA GLN A 172 -17.42 -18.57 -0.40
C GLN A 172 -16.65 -19.66 -1.15
N LYS A 173 -15.83 -20.45 -0.44
CA LYS A 173 -15.10 -21.58 -1.03
C LYS A 173 -16.07 -22.58 -1.67
N ALA A 174 -17.11 -22.98 -0.95
CA ALA A 174 -18.09 -23.96 -1.44
C ALA A 174 -18.84 -23.44 -2.69
N GLU A 175 -19.25 -22.17 -2.70
CA GLU A 175 -19.90 -21.55 -3.86
C GLU A 175 -18.97 -21.53 -5.09
N ILE A 176 -17.71 -21.14 -4.91
CA ILE A 176 -16.73 -21.10 -6.00
C ILE A 176 -16.44 -22.51 -6.53
N GLU A 177 -16.27 -23.50 -5.65
CA GLU A 177 -16.06 -24.90 -6.03
C GLU A 177 -17.25 -25.47 -6.79
N GLU A 178 -18.48 -25.13 -6.41
CA GLU A 178 -19.69 -25.52 -7.14
C GLU A 178 -19.70 -24.95 -8.56
N ILE A 179 -19.35 -23.66 -8.72
CA ILE A 179 -19.25 -23.02 -10.04
C ILE A 179 -18.18 -23.70 -10.89
N ILE A 180 -16.99 -23.96 -10.33
CA ILE A 180 -15.91 -24.65 -11.03
C ILE A 180 -16.35 -26.05 -11.48
N ASN A 181 -17.02 -26.80 -10.60
CA ASN A 181 -17.52 -28.14 -10.91
C ASN A 181 -18.61 -28.12 -12.00
N ALA A 182 -19.49 -27.12 -11.98
CA ALA A 182 -20.48 -26.90 -13.03
C ALA A 182 -19.80 -26.62 -14.38
N GLY A 183 -18.76 -25.77 -14.39
CA GLY A 183 -17.96 -25.50 -15.59
C GLY A 183 -17.28 -26.73 -16.14
N LYS A 184 -16.70 -27.57 -15.27
CA LYS A 184 -16.10 -28.85 -15.64
C LYS A 184 -17.13 -29.80 -16.25
N THR A 185 -18.29 -29.94 -15.61
CA THR A 185 -19.39 -30.80 -16.10
C THR A 185 -19.87 -30.38 -17.49
N LEU A 186 -20.04 -29.07 -17.72
CA LEU A 186 -20.39 -28.53 -19.04
C LEU A 186 -19.27 -28.77 -20.05
N GLY A 187 -18.01 -28.58 -19.65
CA GLY A 187 -16.85 -28.81 -20.50
C GLY A 187 -16.72 -30.28 -20.93
N ASP A 188 -17.00 -31.22 -20.02
CA ASP A 188 -17.01 -32.65 -20.28
C ASP A 188 -18.15 -33.04 -21.24
N TYR A 189 -19.35 -32.47 -21.05
CA TYR A 189 -20.48 -32.65 -21.97
C TYR A 189 -20.17 -32.14 -23.38
N LEU A 190 -19.59 -30.94 -23.48
CA LEU A 190 -19.21 -30.31 -24.75
C LEU A 190 -17.91 -30.87 -25.34
N LYS A 191 -17.17 -31.69 -24.58
CA LYS A 191 -15.81 -32.16 -24.89
C LYS A 191 -14.85 -31.01 -25.20
N LYS A 192 -15.01 -29.88 -24.50
CA LYS A 192 -14.29 -28.62 -24.74
C LYS A 192 -14.12 -27.87 -23.42
N GLN A 193 -12.89 -27.60 -23.01
CA GLN A 193 -12.62 -26.91 -21.73
C GLN A 193 -12.86 -25.40 -21.80
N ASN A 194 -12.48 -24.75 -22.90
CA ASN A 194 -12.72 -23.32 -23.14
C ASN A 194 -13.89 -23.12 -24.11
N PHE A 195 -15.11 -23.13 -23.60
CA PHE A 195 -16.34 -23.01 -24.40
C PHE A 195 -16.92 -21.59 -24.38
N THR A 196 -17.74 -21.28 -25.37
CA THR A 196 -18.39 -19.98 -25.56
C THR A 196 -19.85 -20.02 -25.12
N ILE A 197 -20.48 -18.84 -24.98
CA ILE A 197 -21.92 -18.75 -24.73
C ILE A 197 -22.75 -19.45 -25.82
N ALA A 198 -22.30 -19.44 -27.08
CA ALA A 198 -22.97 -20.12 -28.17
C ALA A 198 -22.95 -21.65 -27.99
N ASP A 199 -21.80 -22.19 -27.56
CA ASP A 199 -21.64 -23.62 -27.25
C ASP A 199 -22.61 -24.04 -26.13
N VAL A 200 -22.68 -23.26 -25.04
CA VAL A 200 -23.58 -23.52 -23.90
C VAL A 200 -25.05 -23.43 -24.33
N LYS A 201 -25.41 -22.44 -25.16
CA LYS A 201 -26.78 -22.27 -25.66
C LYS A 201 -27.25 -23.48 -26.46
N ALA A 202 -26.35 -24.08 -27.24
CA ALA A 202 -26.61 -25.23 -28.10
C ALA A 202 -26.79 -26.56 -27.32
N ILE A 203 -26.48 -26.61 -26.02
CA ILE A 203 -26.70 -27.80 -25.19
C ILE A 203 -28.19 -28.16 -25.19
N SER A 204 -28.50 -29.38 -25.63
CA SER A 204 -29.82 -30.00 -25.52
C SER A 204 -29.71 -31.22 -24.62
N THR A 205 -30.42 -31.23 -23.51
CA THR A 205 -30.38 -32.28 -22.49
C THR A 205 -31.67 -32.28 -21.68
N THR A 206 -32.00 -33.42 -21.08
CA THR A 206 -33.11 -33.56 -20.10
C THR A 206 -32.61 -33.64 -18.66
N ASP A 207 -31.29 -33.62 -18.45
CA ASP A 207 -30.68 -33.63 -17.12
C ASP A 207 -30.90 -32.27 -16.43
N GLU A 208 -31.60 -32.27 -15.30
CA GLU A 208 -31.96 -31.07 -14.55
C GLU A 208 -30.74 -30.29 -14.04
N LYS A 209 -29.68 -30.99 -13.59
CA LYS A 209 -28.45 -30.34 -13.12
C LYS A 209 -27.71 -29.68 -14.28
N LEU A 210 -27.64 -30.37 -15.43
CA LEU A 210 -26.99 -29.81 -16.61
C LEU A 210 -27.76 -28.60 -17.17
N LEU A 211 -29.09 -28.59 -17.07
CA LEU A 211 -29.92 -27.43 -17.39
C LEU A 211 -29.69 -26.26 -16.43
N GLN A 212 -29.56 -26.51 -15.12
CA GLN A 212 -29.22 -25.49 -14.13
C GLN A 212 -27.84 -24.89 -14.42
N TYR A 213 -26.82 -25.72 -14.63
CA TYR A 213 -25.47 -25.27 -14.96
C TYR A 213 -25.41 -24.49 -16.27
N LYS A 214 -26.18 -24.94 -17.28
CA LYS A 214 -26.36 -24.19 -18.53
C LYS A 214 -26.89 -22.77 -18.25
N ALA A 215 -27.97 -22.63 -17.48
CA ALA A 215 -28.55 -21.32 -17.17
C ALA A 215 -27.55 -20.40 -16.44
N MET A 216 -26.84 -20.94 -15.46
CA MET A 216 -25.81 -20.23 -14.70
C MET A 216 -24.66 -19.74 -15.61
N TYR A 217 -24.07 -20.63 -16.42
CA TYR A 217 -22.96 -20.25 -17.30
C TYR A 217 -23.38 -19.33 -18.45
N MET A 218 -24.63 -19.40 -18.91
CA MET A 218 -25.18 -18.42 -19.86
C MET A 218 -25.14 -17.00 -19.29
N GLN A 219 -25.42 -16.82 -17.99
CA GLN A 219 -25.33 -15.51 -17.34
C GLN A 219 -23.88 -15.00 -17.27
N PHE A 220 -22.94 -15.84 -16.86
CA PHE A 220 -21.53 -15.45 -16.74
C PHE A 220 -20.89 -15.14 -18.10
N LEU A 221 -21.08 -16.03 -19.08
CA LEU A 221 -20.48 -15.88 -20.41
C LEU A 221 -21.13 -14.77 -21.25
N SER A 222 -22.23 -14.18 -20.78
CA SER A 222 -22.80 -12.97 -21.40
C SER A 222 -21.98 -11.71 -21.14
N ARG A 223 -21.12 -11.72 -20.10
CA ARG A 223 -20.37 -10.55 -19.62
C ARG A 223 -18.87 -10.64 -19.85
N GLN A 224 -18.34 -11.85 -20.03
CA GLN A 224 -16.90 -12.12 -20.10
C GLN A 224 -16.65 -13.45 -20.81
N ASP A 225 -15.43 -13.68 -21.29
CA ASP A 225 -15.04 -14.97 -21.83
C ASP A 225 -14.74 -16.00 -20.72
N LYS A 226 -14.79 -17.29 -21.08
CA LYS A 226 -14.61 -18.40 -20.15
C LYS A 226 -13.22 -18.43 -19.53
N LYS A 227 -12.17 -18.07 -20.27
CA LYS A 227 -10.79 -18.10 -19.76
C LYS A 227 -10.62 -17.07 -18.66
N SER A 228 -11.00 -15.81 -18.92
CA SER A 228 -10.94 -14.73 -17.92
C SER A 228 -11.82 -15.05 -16.70
N PHE A 229 -12.96 -15.70 -16.91
CA PHE A 229 -13.82 -16.13 -15.79
C PHE A 229 -13.18 -17.23 -14.94
N ASP A 230 -12.56 -18.23 -15.57
CA ASP A 230 -11.88 -19.31 -14.86
C ASP A 230 -10.70 -18.78 -14.05
N GLU A 231 -9.90 -17.88 -14.61
CA GLU A 231 -8.79 -17.22 -13.90
C GLU A 231 -9.32 -16.53 -12.62
N ARG A 232 -10.42 -15.78 -12.71
CA ARG A 232 -11.07 -15.14 -11.55
C ARG A 232 -11.60 -16.14 -10.51
N LEU A 233 -12.16 -17.27 -10.94
CA LEU A 233 -12.64 -18.31 -10.02
C LEU A 233 -11.46 -18.96 -9.28
N GLN A 234 -10.34 -19.19 -9.97
CA GLN A 234 -9.13 -19.73 -9.33
C GLN A 234 -8.54 -18.72 -8.32
N ASP A 235 -8.50 -17.43 -8.67
CA ASP A 235 -8.06 -16.39 -7.74
C ASP A 235 -8.97 -16.29 -6.51
N GLY A 236 -10.29 -16.35 -6.71
CA GLY A 236 -11.26 -16.38 -5.62
C GLY A 236 -11.13 -17.61 -4.73
N LEU A 237 -10.92 -18.79 -5.32
CA LEU A 237 -10.69 -20.04 -4.58
C LEU A 237 -9.38 -19.97 -3.78
N LYS A 238 -8.32 -19.40 -4.36
CA LYS A 238 -7.06 -19.17 -3.67
C LYS A 238 -7.27 -18.26 -2.47
N HIS A 239 -7.94 -17.12 -2.65
CA HIS A 239 -8.25 -16.18 -1.57
C HIS A 239 -9.04 -16.84 -0.42
N ALA A 240 -10.10 -17.58 -0.73
CA ALA A 240 -10.90 -18.26 0.29
C ALA A 240 -10.09 -19.33 1.05
N ASN A 241 -9.20 -20.07 0.37
CA ASN A 241 -8.32 -21.02 1.03
C ASN A 241 -7.26 -20.33 1.89
N ASP A 242 -6.68 -19.22 1.43
CA ASP A 242 -5.72 -18.43 2.20
C ASP A 242 -6.36 -17.95 3.52
N GLN A 243 -7.64 -17.54 3.48
CA GLN A 243 -8.41 -17.16 4.68
C GLN A 243 -8.65 -18.31 5.67
N LEU A 244 -8.71 -19.56 5.19
CA LEU A 244 -8.90 -20.73 6.05
C LEU A 244 -7.57 -21.28 6.61
N ASN A 245 -6.44 -20.83 6.10
CA ASN A 245 -5.11 -21.29 6.49
C ASN A 245 -4.45 -20.41 7.58
N TYR A 246 -5.22 -19.53 8.24
CA TYR A 246 -4.77 -18.65 9.34
C TYR A 246 -4.76 -19.34 10.72
#